data_AF-A0A3M1WU01-F1
#
_entry.id   AF-A0A3M1WU01-F1
#
_cell.length_a   1.000
_cell.length_b   1.000
_cell.length_c   1.000
_cell.angle_alpha   90.00
_cell.angle_beta   90.00
_cell.angle_gamma   90.00
#
_symmetry.space_group_name_H-M   'P 1'
#
loop_
_entity.id
_entity.type
_entity.pdbx_description
1 polymer ?
#
loop_
_entity_poly.entity_id
_entity_poly.type
_entity_poly.pdbx_seq_one_letter_code
_entity_poly.pdbx_strand_id
1 'polypeptide(L)'
;MPHSYHIECLDLIQVASLPELQAQLQAILKNPAASGRDEEPLWESFSEQMPEFLILYEFPVFEQRFPEAASRFRRRIRDYNQQDRARRILLDSREGLPIGKPPAHLDCLFRRRPFQYGLRGDAPLWAALEDAFSYLPASRTEQAFHAQLLQRIEALTGGQALASGQDFFVEAFDHGGMSGGYVSADFWLSMGIPLLIGRYRQVHNH
;
A
#
# COMPACT_ATOMS: atom_id res chain seq x y z
N MET A 1 -19.86 -9.20 -1.62
CA MET A 1 -19.30 -7.87 -1.97
C MET A 1 -17.82 -7.92 -1.66
N PRO A 2 -16.92 -7.48 -2.56
CA PRO A 2 -15.49 -7.40 -2.24
C PRO A 2 -15.30 -6.49 -1.02
N HIS A 3 -14.36 -6.87 -0.13
CA HIS A 3 -13.98 -6.05 1.02
C HIS A 3 -13.63 -4.63 0.57
N SER A 4 -14.12 -3.61 1.28
CA SER A 4 -13.75 -2.23 0.96
C SER A 4 -12.64 -1.81 1.90
N TYR A 5 -11.45 -1.61 1.32
CA TYR A 5 -10.28 -1.16 2.06
C TYR A 5 -10.45 0.26 2.60
N HIS A 6 -10.31 0.45 3.91
CA HIS A 6 -10.28 1.78 4.50
C HIS A 6 -8.86 2.35 4.46
N ILE A 7 -8.51 2.91 3.29
CA ILE A 7 -7.21 3.52 3.01
C ILE A 7 -7.28 5.04 3.17
N GLU A 8 -6.37 5.60 3.95
CA GLU A 8 -6.07 7.03 4.00
C GLU A 8 -4.66 7.27 3.41
N CYS A 9 -4.46 8.43 2.77
CA CYS A 9 -3.21 8.75 2.09
C CYS A 9 -2.68 10.11 2.53
N LEU A 10 -1.36 10.23 2.64
CA LEU A 10 -0.66 11.46 2.97
C LEU A 10 0.51 11.66 2.01
N ASP A 11 0.56 12.81 1.35
CA ASP A 11 1.66 13.20 0.46
C ASP A 11 2.70 14.02 1.22
N LEU A 12 3.83 13.40 1.53
CA LEU A 12 4.86 14.04 2.36
C LEU A 12 5.64 15.13 1.60
N ILE A 13 5.49 15.28 0.29
CA ILE A 13 6.03 16.45 -0.42
C ILE A 13 5.40 17.74 0.11
N GLN A 14 4.09 17.71 0.38
CA GLN A 14 3.32 18.89 0.80
C GLN A 14 3.61 19.30 2.25
N VAL A 15 4.19 18.42 3.05
CA VAL A 15 4.45 18.65 4.48
C VAL A 15 5.66 19.57 4.66
N ALA A 16 5.44 20.87 4.82
CA ALA A 16 6.49 21.86 4.94
C ALA A 16 7.13 21.92 6.33
N SER A 17 6.48 21.37 7.36
CA SER A 17 6.97 21.38 8.75
C SER A 17 6.49 20.17 9.57
N LEU A 18 7.17 19.87 10.69
CA LEU A 18 6.74 18.83 11.64
C LEU A 18 5.39 19.14 12.32
N PRO A 19 5.08 20.38 12.73
CA PRO A 19 3.74 20.73 13.22
C PRO A 19 2.64 20.52 12.17
N GLU A 20 2.95 20.79 10.89
CA GLU A 20 2.02 20.51 9.80
C GLU A 20 1.79 19.01 9.61
N LEU A 21 2.85 18.19 9.63
CA LEU A 21 2.73 16.73 9.63
C LEU A 21 1.81 16.25 10.74
N GLN A 22 2.00 16.80 11.95
CA GLN A 22 1.21 16.44 13.12
C GLN A 22 -0.26 16.81 12.92
N ALA A 23 -0.55 18.02 12.43
CA ALA A 23 -1.92 18.46 12.15
C ALA A 23 -2.61 17.58 11.09
N GLN A 24 -1.90 17.23 10.00
CA GLN A 24 -2.44 16.37 8.95
C GLN A 24 -2.70 14.94 9.45
N LEU A 25 -1.78 14.37 10.24
CA LEU A 25 -2.01 13.07 10.89
C LEU A 25 -3.17 13.11 11.89
N GLN A 26 -3.29 14.16 12.69
CA GLN A 26 -4.42 14.37 13.61
C GLN A 26 -5.76 14.33 12.88
N ALA A 27 -5.84 15.01 11.73
CA ALA A 27 -7.03 15.07 10.89
C ALA A 27 -7.40 13.68 10.34
N ILE A 28 -6.41 12.94 9.82
CA ILE A 28 -6.60 11.58 9.29
C ILE A 28 -7.09 10.63 10.40
N LEU A 29 -6.47 10.68 11.57
CA LEU A 29 -6.76 9.79 12.69
C LEU A 29 -8.06 10.14 13.42
N LYS A 30 -8.73 11.24 13.03
CA LYS A 30 -9.94 11.76 13.70
C LYS A 30 -9.77 11.83 15.22
N ASN A 31 -8.54 12.15 15.66
CA ASN A 31 -8.16 12.17 17.07
C ASN A 31 -8.01 13.62 17.55
N PRO A 32 -9.08 14.22 18.11
CA PRO A 32 -9.02 15.58 18.65
C PRO A 32 -8.24 15.66 19.98
N ALA A 33 -7.96 14.54 20.66
CA ALA A 33 -7.38 14.53 22.01
C ALA A 33 -5.86 14.76 22.04
N ALA A 34 -5.17 14.72 20.90
CA ALA A 34 -3.76 15.10 20.80
C ALA A 34 -3.54 16.62 20.73
N SER A 35 -4.57 17.42 21.00
CA SER A 35 -4.49 18.87 21.17
C SER A 35 -4.05 19.30 22.59
N GLY A 36 -3.58 18.37 23.43
CA GLY A 36 -3.17 18.64 24.81
C GLY A 36 -1.66 18.52 24.99
N ARG A 37 -0.99 19.67 25.15
CA ARG A 37 0.21 19.99 25.98
C ARG A 37 1.14 18.87 26.53
N ASP A 38 1.38 17.79 25.80
CA ASP A 38 2.49 16.86 26.06
C ASP A 38 3.30 16.70 24.77
N GLU A 39 4.61 16.88 24.89
CA GLU A 39 5.56 17.34 23.86
C GLU A 39 5.91 16.30 22.76
N GLU A 40 5.20 15.18 22.68
CA GLU A 40 5.53 14.09 21.76
C GLU A 40 4.75 14.15 20.44
N PRO A 41 5.43 14.10 19.29
CA PRO A 41 4.77 14.02 18.01
C PRO A 41 3.86 12.79 17.88
N LEU A 42 2.70 12.92 17.23
CA LEU A 42 1.74 11.82 17.04
C LEU A 42 2.34 10.54 16.45
N TRP A 43 3.31 10.68 15.56
CA TRP A 43 3.99 9.53 14.96
C TRP A 43 4.93 8.81 15.91
N GLU A 44 5.11 9.29 17.14
CA GLU A 44 5.75 8.55 18.24
C GLU A 44 4.74 7.64 18.94
N SER A 45 3.44 7.88 18.81
CA SER A 45 2.36 7.11 19.46
C SER A 45 1.19 6.84 18.51
N PHE A 46 1.37 5.89 17.57
CA PHE A 46 0.23 5.35 16.83
C PHE A 46 -0.73 4.63 17.78
N SER A 47 -2.02 4.86 17.60
CA SER A 47 -3.10 4.35 18.46
C SER A 47 -4.01 3.35 17.75
N GLU A 48 -5.01 2.82 18.46
CA GLU A 48 -6.05 1.94 17.90
C GLU A 48 -6.96 2.64 16.86
N GLN A 49 -6.94 3.98 16.82
CA GLN A 49 -7.77 4.80 15.92
C GLN A 49 -7.19 4.92 14.50
N MET A 50 -6.13 4.16 14.19
CA MET A 50 -5.54 4.13 12.86
C MET A 50 -6.54 3.60 11.81
N PRO A 51 -6.52 4.15 10.58
CA PRO A 51 -7.20 3.52 9.45
C PRO A 51 -6.64 2.11 9.22
N GLU A 52 -7.35 1.32 8.40
CA GLU A 52 -6.88 -0.01 8.02
C GLU A 52 -5.53 0.11 7.27
N PHE A 53 -5.42 1.13 6.41
CA PHE A 53 -4.17 1.44 5.75
C PHE A 53 -3.92 2.94 5.73
N LEU A 54 -2.72 3.35 6.12
CA LEU A 54 -2.20 4.70 5.91
C LEU A 54 -1.04 4.63 4.91
N ILE A 55 -1.21 5.21 3.73
CA ILE A 55 -0.15 5.27 2.72
C ILE A 55 0.54 6.63 2.80
N LEU A 56 1.84 6.61 3.11
CA LEU A 56 2.71 7.77 3.08
C LEU A 56 3.47 7.80 1.76
N TYR A 57 3.12 8.76 0.89
CA TYR A 57 3.81 8.98 -0.36
C TYR A 57 5.06 9.85 -0.15
N GLU A 58 6.12 9.55 -0.93
CA GLU A 58 7.30 10.41 -1.05
C GLU A 58 8.11 10.57 0.24
N PHE A 59 8.17 9.49 1.03
CA PHE A 59 8.99 9.44 2.25
C PHE A 59 10.47 9.84 2.04
N PRO A 60 11.15 9.53 0.92
CA PRO A 60 12.52 10.01 0.70
C PRO A 60 12.64 11.54 0.70
N VAL A 61 11.64 12.28 0.20
CA VAL A 61 11.62 13.75 0.23
C VAL A 61 11.49 14.25 1.68
N PHE A 62 10.65 13.60 2.48
CA PHE A 62 10.53 13.86 3.91
C PHE A 62 11.84 13.60 4.66
N GLU A 63 12.51 12.49 4.36
CA GLU A 63 13.79 12.12 4.96
C GLU A 63 14.90 13.12 4.67
N GLN A 64 14.94 13.66 3.45
CA GLN A 64 15.87 14.74 3.11
C GLN A 64 15.60 16.03 3.89
N ARG A 65 14.31 16.35 4.13
CA ARG A 65 13.89 17.59 4.82
C ARG A 65 14.03 17.48 6.35
N PHE A 66 13.75 16.32 6.92
CA PHE A 66 13.71 16.08 8.37
C PHE A 66 14.37 14.74 8.75
N PRO A 67 15.69 14.57 8.60
CA PRO A 67 16.37 13.28 8.70
C PRO A 67 16.23 12.59 10.07
N GLU A 68 16.33 13.35 11.16
CA GLU A 68 16.17 12.80 12.52
C GLU A 68 14.73 12.33 12.78
N ALA A 69 13.75 13.15 12.41
CA ALA A 69 12.34 12.80 12.52
C ALA A 69 11.98 11.60 11.63
N ALA A 70 12.48 11.55 10.39
CA ALA A 70 12.28 10.43 9.49
C ALA A 70 12.86 9.11 10.02
N SER A 71 14.04 9.17 10.66
CA SER A 71 14.64 8.00 11.30
C SER A 71 13.76 7.44 12.43
N ARG A 72 13.23 8.32 13.28
CA ARG A 72 12.28 7.94 14.34
C ARG A 72 10.96 7.41 13.78
N PHE A 73 10.41 8.11 12.79
CA PHE A 73 9.16 7.76 12.13
C PHE A 73 9.25 6.39 11.45
N ARG A 74 10.33 6.12 10.72
CA ARG A 74 10.57 4.81 10.08
C ARG A 74 10.68 3.69 11.11
N ARG A 75 11.36 3.93 12.24
CA ARG A 75 11.41 2.98 13.36
C ARG A 75 10.00 2.71 13.88
N ARG A 76 9.21 3.75 14.16
CA ARG A 76 7.85 3.57 14.68
C ARG A 76 6.93 2.85 13.70
N ILE A 77 6.99 3.20 12.40
CA ILE A 77 6.22 2.52 11.35
C ILE A 77 6.52 1.02 11.35
N ARG A 78 7.79 0.66 11.43
CA ARG A 78 8.21 -0.75 11.48
C ARG A 78 7.66 -1.44 12.74
N ASP A 79 7.85 -0.83 13.90
CA ASP A 79 7.44 -1.42 15.18
C ASP A 79 5.91 -1.57 15.25
N TYR A 80 5.14 -0.61 14.72
CA TYR A 80 3.69 -0.67 14.60
C TYR A 80 3.23 -1.79 13.65
N ASN A 81 3.80 -1.84 12.44
CA ASN A 81 3.47 -2.86 11.43
C ASN A 81 3.83 -4.29 11.86
N GLN A 82 4.67 -4.46 12.88
CA GLN A 82 4.96 -5.77 13.48
C GLN A 82 3.90 -6.22 14.48
N GLN A 83 3.17 -5.27 15.08
CA GLN A 83 2.20 -5.52 16.15
C GLN A 83 0.78 -5.69 15.62
N ASP A 84 0.37 -4.90 14.62
CA ASP A 84 -0.95 -4.97 14.02
C ASP A 84 -0.85 -5.46 12.56
N ARG A 85 -1.46 -6.61 12.26
CA ARG A 85 -1.53 -7.16 10.90
C ARG A 85 -2.74 -6.64 10.12
N ALA A 86 -3.78 -6.20 10.82
CA ALA A 86 -5.01 -5.68 10.23
C ALA A 86 -4.88 -4.19 9.87
N ARG A 87 -3.98 -3.46 10.55
CA ARG A 87 -3.70 -2.06 10.24
C ARG A 87 -2.25 -1.83 9.91
N ARG A 88 -1.98 -1.15 8.79
CA ARG A 88 -0.59 -0.93 8.35
C ARG A 88 -0.34 0.47 7.83
N ILE A 89 0.87 0.95 8.11
CA ILE A 89 1.42 2.15 7.49
C ILE A 89 2.34 1.71 6.36
N LEU A 90 2.01 2.09 5.13
CA LEU A 90 2.72 1.72 3.93
C LEU A 90 3.49 2.93 3.41
N LEU A 91 4.73 2.71 2.98
CA LEU A 91 5.53 3.73 2.31
C LEU A 91 5.46 3.47 0.80
N ASP A 92 5.15 4.50 0.04
CA ASP A 92 5.08 4.41 -1.42
C ASP A 92 5.57 5.70 -2.11
N SER A 93 5.61 5.68 -3.43
CA SER A 93 5.89 6.86 -4.26
C SER A 93 4.92 6.91 -5.42
N ARG A 94 4.61 8.13 -5.87
CA ARG A 94 3.80 8.42 -7.04
C ARG A 94 4.65 8.65 -8.29
N GLU A 95 5.96 8.50 -8.19
CA GLU A 95 6.87 8.55 -9.32
C GLU A 95 6.40 7.62 -10.45
N GLY A 96 6.23 8.16 -11.65
CA GLY A 96 5.78 7.41 -12.82
C GLY A 96 4.26 7.18 -12.92
N LEU A 97 3.46 7.62 -11.94
CA LEU A 97 2.00 7.59 -12.04
C LEU A 97 1.49 8.78 -12.89
N PRO A 98 0.54 8.56 -13.81
CA PRO A 98 -0.09 9.63 -14.59
C PRO A 98 -1.13 10.39 -13.74
N ILE A 99 -0.67 11.10 -12.71
CA ILE A 99 -1.55 11.91 -11.83
C ILE A 99 -2.33 12.92 -12.69
N GLY A 100 -3.64 13.03 -12.45
CA GLY A 100 -4.48 13.98 -13.17
C GLY A 100 -4.89 13.57 -14.57
N LYS A 101 -4.45 12.41 -15.05
CA LYS A 101 -4.83 11.89 -16.36
C LYS A 101 -5.15 10.40 -16.26
N PRO A 102 -6.45 10.02 -16.23
CA PRO A 102 -6.85 8.63 -16.21
C PRO A 102 -6.19 7.89 -17.39
N PRO A 103 -5.35 6.87 -17.12
CA PRO A 103 -4.67 6.16 -18.18
C PRO A 103 -5.66 5.25 -18.92
N ALA A 104 -5.35 4.89 -20.17
CA ALA A 104 -6.16 3.94 -20.93
C ALA A 104 -6.14 2.52 -20.33
N HIS A 105 -5.03 2.17 -19.67
CA HIS A 105 -4.76 0.88 -19.03
C HIS A 105 -4.16 1.11 -17.64
N LEU A 106 -4.23 0.12 -16.75
CA LEU A 106 -3.81 0.26 -15.34
C LEU A 106 -2.46 -0.40 -15.01
N ASP A 107 -1.71 -0.85 -16.03
CA ASP A 107 -0.34 -1.37 -15.88
C ASP A 107 0.58 -0.39 -15.15
N CYS A 108 0.38 0.92 -15.36
CA CYS A 108 1.17 1.96 -14.70
C CYS A 108 1.13 1.89 -13.17
N LEU A 109 0.07 1.33 -12.57
CA LEU A 109 -0.04 1.15 -11.13
C LEU A 109 0.94 0.10 -10.59
N PHE A 110 1.45 -0.79 -11.44
CA PHE A 110 2.32 -1.91 -11.07
C PHE A 110 3.81 -1.66 -11.32
N ARG A 111 4.16 -0.65 -12.15
CA ARG A 111 5.54 -0.37 -12.57
C ARG A 111 6.49 -0.23 -11.38
N ARG A 112 6.06 0.50 -10.35
CA ARG A 112 6.82 0.57 -9.10
C ARG A 112 6.59 -0.68 -8.26
N ARG A 113 7.65 -1.45 -8.03
CA ARG A 113 7.61 -2.62 -7.17
C ARG A 113 7.51 -2.24 -5.68
N PRO A 114 6.84 -3.03 -4.84
CA PRO A 114 6.93 -2.88 -3.40
C PRO A 114 8.37 -3.09 -2.95
N PHE A 115 8.76 -2.47 -1.83
CA PHE A 115 10.11 -2.62 -1.29
C PHE A 115 10.43 -4.06 -0.86
N GLN A 116 9.41 -4.78 -0.38
CA GLN A 116 9.52 -6.16 0.06
C GLN A 116 8.28 -6.93 -0.37
N TYR A 117 8.50 -8.18 -0.81
CA TYR A 117 7.46 -9.17 -1.09
C TYR A 117 7.31 -10.13 0.11
N GLY A 118 6.19 -10.87 0.17
CA GLY A 118 5.98 -11.89 1.21
C GLY A 118 6.83 -13.14 0.93
N LEU A 119 6.56 -13.80 -0.19
CA LEU A 119 7.21 -15.01 -0.69
C LEU A 119 7.72 -14.80 -2.13
N ARG A 120 8.51 -15.75 -2.62
CA ARG A 120 9.23 -15.59 -3.91
C ARG A 120 8.29 -15.57 -5.11
N GLY A 121 7.12 -16.20 -5.02
CA GLY A 121 6.09 -16.20 -6.06
C GLY A 121 5.30 -14.89 -6.15
N ASP A 122 5.36 -14.01 -5.14
CA ASP A 122 4.65 -12.72 -5.19
C ASP A 122 5.21 -11.77 -6.26
N ALA A 123 6.52 -11.78 -6.49
CA ALA A 123 7.14 -10.92 -7.50
C ALA A 123 6.76 -11.34 -8.94
N PRO A 124 6.80 -12.63 -9.31
CA PRO A 124 6.22 -13.12 -10.56
C PRO A 124 4.72 -12.81 -10.70
N LEU A 125 3.92 -13.01 -9.64
CA LEU A 125 2.49 -12.67 -9.69
C LEU A 125 2.28 -11.18 -9.93
N TRP A 126 3.06 -10.32 -9.28
CA TRP A 126 3.02 -8.88 -9.52
C TRP A 126 3.32 -8.51 -10.97
N ALA A 127 4.35 -9.13 -11.58
CA ALA A 127 4.69 -8.92 -12.99
C ALA A 127 3.59 -9.45 -13.93
N ALA A 128 2.99 -10.60 -13.61
CA ALA A 128 1.89 -11.17 -14.39
C ALA A 128 0.63 -10.28 -14.33
N LEU A 129 0.36 -9.65 -13.19
CA LEU A 129 -0.71 -8.67 -13.06
C LEU A 129 -0.41 -7.41 -13.88
N GLU A 130 0.81 -6.88 -13.84
CA GLU A 130 1.20 -5.76 -14.69
C GLU A 130 0.93 -6.03 -16.17
N ASP A 131 1.36 -7.18 -16.67
CA ASP A 131 1.12 -7.59 -18.06
C ASP A 131 -0.39 -7.72 -18.34
N ALA A 132 -1.14 -8.40 -17.47
CA ALA A 132 -2.59 -8.56 -17.63
C ALA A 132 -3.33 -7.21 -17.68
N PHE A 133 -2.94 -6.24 -16.84
CA PHE A 133 -3.56 -4.91 -16.81
C PHE A 133 -3.09 -3.99 -17.93
N SER A 134 -2.09 -4.37 -18.74
CA SER A 134 -1.66 -3.63 -19.93
C SER A 134 -2.60 -3.81 -21.13
N TYR A 135 -3.41 -4.88 -21.13
CA TYR A 135 -4.39 -5.18 -22.19
C TYR A 135 -5.85 -4.91 -21.78
N LEU A 136 -6.09 -4.57 -20.50
CA LEU A 136 -7.43 -4.34 -19.98
C LEU A 136 -7.76 -2.86 -19.94
N PRO A 137 -8.89 -2.43 -20.51
CA PRO A 137 -9.30 -1.03 -20.42
C PRO A 137 -9.45 -0.64 -18.95
N ALA A 138 -8.99 0.56 -18.63
CA ALA A 138 -9.03 1.06 -17.26
C ALA A 138 -10.46 1.01 -16.70
N SER A 139 -10.57 0.39 -15.52
CA SER A 139 -11.80 0.39 -14.74
C SER A 139 -12.20 1.81 -14.38
N ARG A 140 -13.50 2.13 -14.51
CA ARG A 140 -14.04 3.47 -14.20
C ARG A 140 -14.22 3.72 -12.71
N THR A 141 -14.27 2.67 -11.89
CA THR A 141 -14.50 2.77 -10.45
C THR A 141 -13.49 1.93 -9.70
N GLU A 142 -13.16 2.36 -8.48
CA GLU A 142 -12.28 1.61 -7.58
C GLU A 142 -12.82 0.21 -7.28
N GLN A 143 -14.14 0.08 -7.08
CA GLN A 143 -14.77 -1.21 -6.84
C GLN A 143 -14.60 -2.17 -8.03
N ALA A 144 -14.72 -1.67 -9.26
CA ALA A 144 -14.48 -2.48 -10.46
C ALA A 144 -13.01 -2.86 -10.59
N PHE A 145 -12.08 -1.94 -10.31
CA PHE A 145 -10.65 -2.23 -10.29
C PHE A 145 -10.31 -3.30 -9.25
N HIS A 146 -10.82 -3.16 -8.02
CA HIS A 146 -10.58 -4.12 -6.96
C HIS A 146 -11.14 -5.52 -7.31
N ALA A 147 -12.37 -5.59 -7.84
CA ALA A 147 -12.93 -6.87 -8.28
C ALA A 147 -12.12 -7.52 -9.40
N GLN A 148 -11.66 -6.72 -10.38
CA GLN A 148 -10.76 -7.20 -11.44
C GLN A 148 -9.44 -7.71 -10.88
N LEU A 149 -8.84 -7.00 -9.92
CA LEU A 149 -7.58 -7.40 -9.30
C LEU A 149 -7.71 -8.76 -8.60
N LEU A 150 -8.76 -8.95 -7.79
CA LEU A 150 -9.03 -10.24 -7.13
C LEU A 150 -9.25 -11.36 -8.15
N GLN A 151 -10.08 -11.11 -9.18
CA GLN A 151 -10.35 -12.09 -10.23
C GLN A 151 -9.06 -12.49 -10.98
N ARG A 152 -8.17 -11.54 -11.25
CA ARG A 152 -6.91 -11.79 -11.94
C ARG A 152 -5.93 -12.54 -11.07
N ILE A 153 -5.84 -12.21 -9.78
CA ILE A 153 -5.04 -12.97 -8.83
C ILE A 153 -5.51 -14.41 -8.80
N GLU A 154 -6.81 -14.66 -8.59
CA GLU A 154 -7.38 -16.00 -8.56
C GLU A 154 -7.11 -16.78 -9.86
N ALA A 155 -7.28 -16.14 -11.02
CA ALA A 155 -6.99 -16.79 -12.30
C ALA A 155 -5.50 -17.14 -12.48
N LEU A 156 -4.59 -16.26 -12.04
CA LEU A 156 -3.14 -16.45 -12.16
C LEU A 156 -2.58 -17.42 -11.11
N THR A 157 -3.30 -17.67 -10.02
CA THR A 157 -2.95 -18.63 -8.96
C THR A 157 -3.66 -19.98 -9.11
N GLY A 158 -4.26 -20.26 -10.27
CA GLY A 158 -4.91 -21.56 -10.53
C GLY A 158 -6.26 -21.73 -9.84
N GLY A 159 -7.01 -20.65 -9.62
CA GLY A 159 -8.33 -20.66 -8.99
C GLY A 159 -8.29 -20.50 -7.47
N GLN A 160 -7.15 -20.10 -6.89
CA GLN A 160 -7.01 -19.95 -5.45
C GLN A 160 -7.35 -18.53 -5.01
N ALA A 161 -8.47 -18.37 -4.32
CA ALA A 161 -8.87 -17.11 -3.72
C ALA A 161 -7.97 -16.74 -2.53
N LEU A 162 -7.67 -15.46 -2.38
CA LEU A 162 -6.89 -14.95 -1.25
C LEU A 162 -7.65 -15.12 0.06
N ALA A 163 -7.04 -15.77 1.05
CA ALA A 163 -7.53 -15.83 2.42
C ALA A 163 -6.37 -15.68 3.39
N SER A 164 -6.58 -14.93 4.48
CA SER A 164 -5.51 -14.65 5.44
C SER A 164 -4.94 -15.93 6.05
N GLY A 165 -3.61 -15.95 6.24
CA GLY A 165 -2.85 -17.09 6.73
C GLY A 165 -2.65 -18.21 5.71
N GLN A 166 -3.01 -18.01 4.45
CA GLN A 166 -2.78 -18.98 3.38
C GLN A 166 -1.63 -18.57 2.47
N ASP A 167 -0.81 -19.55 2.11
CA ASP A 167 0.18 -19.45 1.06
C ASP A 167 -0.15 -20.48 -0.03
N PHE A 168 0.11 -20.12 -1.28
CA PHE A 168 -0.30 -20.86 -2.47
C PHE A 168 0.91 -21.24 -3.30
N PHE A 169 1.01 -22.49 -3.73
CA PHE A 169 2.05 -22.88 -4.68
C PHE A 169 1.55 -22.70 -6.11
N VAL A 170 2.26 -21.91 -6.90
CA VAL A 170 2.00 -21.71 -8.32
C VAL A 170 3.22 -22.19 -9.10
N GLU A 171 3.06 -23.33 -9.79
CA GLU A 171 4.14 -23.98 -10.55
C GLU A 171 4.79 -23.04 -11.57
N ALA A 172 3.99 -22.22 -12.26
CA ALA A 172 4.48 -21.24 -13.23
C ALA A 172 5.38 -20.16 -12.62
N PHE A 173 5.34 -19.98 -11.30
CA PHE A 173 6.18 -19.01 -10.58
C PHE A 173 7.36 -19.68 -9.87
N ASP A 174 7.52 -21.00 -10.00
CA ASP A 174 8.63 -21.73 -9.43
C ASP A 174 9.89 -21.63 -10.30
N HIS A 175 10.84 -20.84 -9.82
CA HIS A 175 12.17 -20.66 -10.42
C HIS A 175 13.26 -21.32 -9.58
N GLY A 176 12.88 -22.21 -8.65
CA GLY A 176 13.77 -22.94 -7.75
C GLY A 176 14.10 -22.25 -6.41
N GLY A 177 14.63 -23.05 -5.48
CA GLY A 177 15.03 -22.64 -4.13
C GLY A 177 13.91 -22.74 -3.08
N MET A 178 14.24 -22.50 -1.81
CA MET A 178 13.26 -22.54 -0.71
C MET A 178 12.16 -21.50 -0.94
N SER A 179 10.90 -21.95 -0.95
CA SER A 179 9.70 -21.16 -1.27
C SER A 179 9.60 -20.64 -2.71
N GLY A 180 10.33 -21.23 -3.67
CA GLY A 180 10.08 -21.01 -5.10
C GLY A 180 8.62 -21.33 -5.43
N GLY A 181 7.97 -20.47 -6.23
CA GLY A 181 6.57 -20.66 -6.63
C GLY A 181 5.50 -20.33 -5.57
N TYR A 182 5.87 -20.12 -4.30
CA TYR A 182 4.88 -19.78 -3.28
C TYR A 182 4.49 -18.30 -3.30
N VAL A 183 3.19 -18.03 -3.30
CA VAL A 183 2.53 -16.72 -3.21
C VAL A 183 1.93 -16.57 -1.81
N SER A 184 2.09 -15.41 -1.19
CA SER A 184 1.57 -15.15 0.16
C SER A 184 0.28 -14.34 0.14
N ALA A 185 -0.83 -14.93 0.60
CA ALA A 185 -2.09 -14.20 0.64
C ALA A 185 -2.04 -13.00 1.60
N ASP A 186 -1.33 -13.14 2.72
CA ASP A 186 -1.17 -12.06 3.70
C ASP A 186 -0.41 -10.87 3.10
N PHE A 187 0.58 -11.10 2.22
CA PHE A 187 1.24 -10.02 1.49
C PHE A 187 0.26 -9.27 0.59
N TRP A 188 -0.53 -9.99 -0.21
CA TRP A 188 -1.49 -9.36 -1.12
C TRP A 188 -2.59 -8.60 -0.38
N LEU A 189 -3.16 -9.20 0.66
CA LEU A 189 -4.24 -8.60 1.44
C LEU A 189 -3.80 -7.39 2.27
N SER A 190 -2.57 -7.41 2.81
CA SER A 190 -2.07 -6.37 3.74
C SER A 190 -1.09 -5.37 3.12
N MET A 191 -0.64 -5.57 1.88
CA MET A 191 0.29 -4.65 1.23
C MET A 191 0.00 -4.50 -0.26
N GLY A 192 -0.04 -5.61 -1.01
CA GLY A 192 -0.09 -5.53 -2.47
C GLY A 192 -1.35 -4.84 -3.00
N ILE A 193 -2.53 -5.34 -2.62
CA ILE A 193 -3.81 -4.76 -3.02
C ILE A 193 -3.99 -3.33 -2.45
N PRO A 194 -3.76 -3.07 -1.14
CA PRO A 194 -3.86 -1.71 -0.60
C PRO A 194 -2.99 -0.69 -1.35
N LEU A 195 -1.75 -1.02 -1.69
CA LEU A 195 -0.87 -0.15 -2.48
C LEU A 195 -1.48 0.17 -3.85
N LEU A 196 -1.94 -0.86 -4.57
CA LEU A 196 -2.51 -0.69 -5.91
C LEU A 196 -3.80 0.14 -5.88
N ILE A 197 -4.66 -0.05 -4.89
CA ILE A 197 -5.87 0.78 -4.69
C ILE A 197 -5.48 2.22 -4.37
N GLY A 198 -4.50 2.43 -3.48
CA GLY A 198 -3.98 3.77 -3.19
C GLY A 198 -3.49 4.49 -4.45
N ARG A 199 -2.70 3.81 -5.28
CA ARG A 199 -2.22 4.34 -6.57
C ARG A 199 -3.36 4.59 -7.55
N TYR A 200 -4.37 3.72 -7.61
CA TYR A 200 -5.57 3.93 -8.42
C TYR A 200 -6.26 5.25 -8.05
N ARG A 201 -6.41 5.55 -6.75
CA ARG A 201 -6.99 6.81 -6.28
C ARG A 201 -6.17 8.02 -6.71
N GLN A 202 -4.84 7.92 -6.75
CA GLN A 202 -3.97 9.02 -7.19
C GLN A 202 -4.15 9.39 -8.67
N VAL A 203 -4.54 8.44 -9.52
CA VAL A 203 -4.70 8.69 -10.96
C VAL A 203 -6.16 9.00 -11.37
N HIS A 204 -7.14 8.74 -10.49
CA HIS A 204 -8.57 8.95 -10.77
C HIS A 204 -9.25 10.05 -9.95
N ASN A 205 -8.74 10.45 -8.79
CA ASN A 205 -9.36 11.50 -8.00
C ASN A 205 -8.98 12.88 -8.53
N HIS A 206 -9.88 13.47 -9.34
CA HIS A 206 -10.03 14.91 -9.55
C HIS A 206 -11.51 15.27 -9.67
#